data_AF-W6TJG2-F1
#
_entry.id   AF-W6TJG2-F1
#
_cell.length_a   1.000
_cell.length_b   1.000
_cell.length_c   1.000
_cell.angle_alpha   90.00
_cell.angle_beta   90.00
_cell.angle_gamma   90.00
#
_symmetry.space_group_name_H-M   'P 1'
#
loop_
_entity.id
_entity.type
_entity.pdbx_description
1 polymer ?
#
loop_
_entity_poly.entity_id
_entity_poly.type
_entity_poly.pdbx_seq_one_letter_code
_entity_poly.pdbx_strand_id
1 'polypeptide(L)'
;MKRGIKGEMINRVMIMMMVVVVMGCNSGGVGGGEGGTGGEGRGLSGAMMEVGRSAENAFYAFMGLITDTLGFTAKATTKKSDVGEYFSSLGAKLGEASAELEVLAQKSEAEGSEDKPITLSIKSAVEVAKGVLDTLKGHLESLKGIGDSSLVGEVKSDNKQGVAVNTDVLKKVHHALTG
;
A
#
# COMPACT_ATOMS: atom_id res chain seq x y z
N MET A 1 -3.91 13.25 31.21
CA MET A 1 -3.43 12.47 30.04
C MET A 1 -4.34 12.76 28.85
N LYS A 2 -3.87 13.51 27.84
CA LYS A 2 -4.61 13.75 26.60
C LYS A 2 -4.36 12.55 25.67
N ARG A 3 -5.36 11.68 25.51
CA ARG A 3 -5.33 10.65 24.45
C ARG A 3 -5.53 11.40 23.13
N GLY A 4 -4.51 11.39 22.27
CA GLY A 4 -4.61 11.94 20.93
C GLY A 4 -5.52 11.09 20.06
N ILE A 5 -6.19 11.73 19.10
CA ILE A 5 -7.12 11.14 18.11
C ILE A 5 -6.56 9.86 17.45
N LYS A 6 -5.23 9.77 17.31
CA LYS A 6 -4.51 8.62 16.74
C LYS A 6 -4.59 7.35 17.60
N GLY A 7 -4.60 7.49 18.93
CA GLY A 7 -4.73 6.36 19.87
C GLY A 7 -6.16 5.83 19.97
N GLU A 8 -7.17 6.69 19.78
CA GLU A 8 -8.57 6.27 19.72
C GLU A 8 -8.90 5.50 18.44
N MET A 9 -8.37 5.89 17.28
CA MET A 9 -8.58 5.14 16.03
C MET A 9 -7.94 3.75 16.08
N ILE A 10 -6.70 3.62 16.55
CA ILE A 10 -6.04 2.31 16.67
C ILE A 10 -6.80 1.40 17.64
N ASN A 11 -7.24 1.93 18.78
CA ASN A 11 -7.99 1.15 19.76
C ASN A 11 -9.41 0.80 19.26
N ARG A 12 -10.07 1.68 18.49
CA ARG A 12 -11.35 1.40 17.83
C ARG A 12 -11.22 0.35 16.74
N VAL A 13 -10.16 0.41 15.91
CA VAL A 13 -9.89 -0.59 14.86
C VAL A 13 -9.60 -1.95 15.49
N MET A 14 -8.81 -1.98 16.57
CA MET A 14 -8.50 -3.24 17.27
C MET A 14 -9.74 -3.86 17.94
N ILE A 15 -10.61 -3.02 18.53
CA ILE A 15 -11.91 -3.48 19.08
C ILE A 15 -12.83 -3.96 17.96
N MET A 16 -12.92 -3.24 16.83
CA MET A 16 -13.77 -3.64 15.70
C MET A 16 -13.30 -4.99 15.13
N MET A 17 -11.98 -5.15 14.93
CA MET A 17 -11.36 -6.39 14.47
C MET A 17 -11.59 -7.56 15.43
N MET A 18 -11.63 -7.32 16.74
CA MET A 18 -11.93 -8.36 17.74
C MET A 18 -13.42 -8.73 17.79
N VAL A 19 -14.34 -7.81 17.49
CA VAL A 19 -15.79 -8.08 17.46
C VAL A 19 -16.17 -8.89 16.20
N VAL A 20 -15.50 -8.70 15.06
CA VAL A 20 -15.78 -9.49 13.84
C VAL A 20 -15.35 -10.96 13.98
N VAL A 21 -14.37 -11.27 14.85
CA VAL A 21 -13.83 -12.62 15.02
C VAL A 21 -14.68 -13.50 15.96
N VAL A 22 -15.57 -12.92 16.77
CA VAL A 22 -16.30 -13.65 17.83
C VAL A 22 -17.72 -14.10 17.40
N MET A 23 -18.17 -13.77 16.19
CA MET A 23 -19.52 -14.16 15.69
C MET A 23 -19.53 -15.24 14.60
N GLY A 24 -18.43 -15.98 14.42
CA GLY A 24 -18.32 -17.03 13.39
C GLY A 24 -18.16 -18.43 13.96
N CYS A 25 -19.22 -19.00 14.55
CA CYS A 25 -19.51 -20.45 14.67
C CYS A 25 -20.57 -20.72 15.74
N ASN A 26 -21.86 -20.40 15.49
CA ASN A 26 -22.98 -21.21 15.98
C ASN A 26 -24.33 -20.74 15.39
N SER A 27 -24.83 -21.46 14.39
CA SER A 27 -26.26 -21.79 14.29
C SER A 27 -26.40 -22.93 13.29
N GLY A 28 -26.38 -24.17 13.80
CA GLY A 28 -26.86 -25.33 13.06
C GLY A 28 -28.37 -25.26 12.83
N GLY A 29 -28.83 -25.81 11.71
CA GLY A 29 -30.25 -25.92 11.37
C GLY A 29 -30.47 -26.67 10.07
N VAL A 30 -30.60 -27.99 10.18
CA VAL A 30 -30.98 -28.94 9.13
C VAL A 30 -32.43 -28.73 8.66
N GLY A 31 -32.69 -28.89 7.35
CA GLY A 31 -34.04 -28.96 6.78
C GLY A 31 -34.01 -29.05 5.24
N GLY A 32 -34.37 -30.20 4.69
CA GLY A 32 -34.20 -30.57 3.28
C GLY A 32 -35.12 -29.87 2.26
N GLY A 33 -34.83 -30.12 0.99
CA GLY A 33 -35.66 -29.74 -0.15
C GLY A 33 -34.88 -29.73 -1.46
N GLU A 34 -34.83 -30.88 -2.14
CA GLU A 34 -34.50 -30.92 -3.58
C GLU A 34 -35.50 -30.06 -4.36
N GLY A 35 -34.97 -29.12 -5.14
CA GLY A 35 -35.75 -28.25 -6.01
C GLY A 35 -34.81 -27.51 -6.94
N GLY A 36 -34.50 -28.13 -8.08
CA GLY A 36 -33.65 -27.54 -9.10
C GLY A 36 -34.34 -26.36 -9.79
N THR A 37 -33.62 -25.25 -9.95
CA THR A 37 -33.78 -24.30 -11.04
C THR A 37 -32.41 -23.69 -11.33
N GLY A 38 -31.98 -23.79 -12.59
CA GLY A 38 -30.76 -23.15 -13.07
C GLY A 38 -30.82 -21.64 -12.84
N GLY A 39 -30.05 -21.18 -11.87
CA GLY A 39 -29.67 -19.79 -11.70
C GLY A 39 -28.16 -19.79 -11.54
N GLU A 40 -27.47 -19.00 -12.37
CA GLU A 40 -26.08 -18.61 -12.16
C GLU A 40 -25.81 -18.44 -10.67
N GLY A 41 -24.69 -18.96 -10.17
CA GLY A 41 -24.29 -18.93 -8.75
C GLY A 41 -24.03 -17.53 -8.19
N ARG A 42 -25.02 -16.64 -8.30
CA ARG A 42 -25.11 -15.25 -7.82
C ARG A 42 -25.46 -15.19 -6.32
N GLY A 43 -24.92 -16.13 -5.55
CA GLY A 43 -24.96 -16.09 -4.09
C GLY A 43 -23.67 -15.49 -3.54
N LEU A 44 -23.68 -15.05 -2.28
CA LEU A 44 -22.55 -14.49 -1.51
C LEU A 44 -21.16 -15.13 -1.80
N SER A 45 -21.13 -16.42 -2.16
CA SER A 45 -19.94 -17.17 -2.55
C SER A 45 -19.26 -16.65 -3.83
N GLY A 46 -20.02 -16.25 -4.86
CA GLY A 46 -19.48 -15.67 -6.09
C GLY A 46 -18.89 -14.26 -5.86
N ALA A 47 -19.60 -13.44 -5.10
CA ALA A 47 -19.15 -12.10 -4.72
C ALA A 47 -17.87 -12.12 -3.87
N MET A 48 -17.79 -13.06 -2.91
CA MET A 48 -16.59 -13.27 -2.11
C MET A 48 -15.42 -13.82 -2.93
N MET A 49 -15.67 -14.62 -3.97
CA MET A 49 -14.62 -15.07 -4.90
C MET A 49 -14.05 -13.92 -5.73
N GLU A 50 -14.89 -13.00 -6.21
CA GLU A 50 -14.48 -11.82 -6.99
C GLU A 50 -13.67 -10.84 -6.13
N VAL A 51 -14.14 -10.55 -4.91
CA VAL A 51 -13.42 -9.76 -3.90
C VAL A 51 -12.09 -10.44 -3.54
N GLY A 52 -12.08 -11.76 -3.34
CA GLY A 52 -10.88 -12.54 -3.05
C GLY A 52 -9.82 -12.43 -4.15
N ARG A 53 -10.23 -12.55 -5.43
CA ARG A 53 -9.34 -12.31 -6.58
C ARG A 53 -8.80 -10.89 -6.63
N SER A 54 -9.64 -9.91 -6.34
CA SER A 54 -9.20 -8.50 -6.31
C SER A 54 -8.21 -8.23 -5.18
N ALA A 55 -8.40 -8.87 -4.02
CA ALA A 55 -7.47 -8.78 -2.90
C ALA A 55 -6.13 -9.45 -3.22
N GLU A 56 -6.16 -10.60 -3.90
CA GLU A 56 -4.97 -11.28 -4.40
C GLU A 56 -4.19 -10.42 -5.40
N ASN A 57 -4.87 -9.75 -6.34
CA ASN A 57 -4.22 -8.82 -7.28
C ASN A 57 -3.53 -7.65 -6.56
N ALA A 58 -4.21 -7.02 -5.60
CA ALA A 58 -3.62 -5.94 -4.79
C ALA A 58 -2.41 -6.44 -3.98
N PHE A 59 -2.48 -7.67 -3.46
CA PHE A 59 -1.38 -8.31 -2.75
C PHE A 59 -0.17 -8.58 -3.67
N TYR A 60 -0.39 -9.09 -4.89
CA TYR A 60 0.70 -9.29 -5.85
C TYR A 60 1.32 -7.98 -6.33
N ALA A 61 0.52 -6.93 -6.55
CA ALA A 61 1.04 -5.60 -6.87
C ALA A 61 1.97 -5.10 -5.76
N PHE A 62 1.58 -5.30 -4.50
CA PHE A 62 2.42 -4.96 -3.35
C PHE A 62 3.68 -5.84 -3.23
N MET A 63 3.58 -7.14 -3.49
CA MET A 63 4.76 -8.03 -3.51
C MET A 63 5.73 -7.67 -4.63
N GLY A 64 5.24 -7.32 -5.82
CA GLY A 64 6.04 -6.78 -6.91
C GLY A 64 6.80 -5.53 -6.48
N LEU A 65 6.12 -4.62 -5.77
CA LEU A 65 6.76 -3.46 -5.15
C LEU A 65 7.87 -3.85 -4.18
N ILE A 66 7.65 -4.78 -3.24
CA ILE A 66 8.71 -5.23 -2.31
C ILE A 66 9.90 -5.80 -3.08
N THR A 67 9.67 -6.67 -4.07
CA THR A 67 10.76 -7.27 -4.85
C THR A 67 11.55 -6.23 -5.64
N ASP A 68 10.87 -5.22 -6.16
CA ASP A 68 11.51 -4.12 -6.89
C ASP A 68 12.24 -3.14 -5.96
N THR A 69 11.75 -2.95 -4.72
CA THR A 69 12.42 -2.11 -3.72
C THR A 69 13.74 -2.70 -3.25
N LEU A 70 13.82 -4.03 -3.11
CA LEU A 70 15.06 -4.70 -2.71
C LEU A 70 16.16 -4.63 -3.80
N GLY A 71 15.86 -4.05 -4.97
CA GLY A 71 16.70 -4.11 -6.17
C GLY A 71 17.71 -2.97 -6.39
N PHE A 72 17.79 -1.92 -5.55
CA PHE A 72 18.75 -0.84 -5.83
C PHE A 72 20.18 -1.20 -5.44
N THR A 73 20.92 -1.81 -6.36
CA THR A 73 22.35 -2.09 -6.20
C THR A 73 23.19 -0.98 -6.84
N ALA A 74 23.85 -0.17 -6.01
CA ALA A 74 24.80 0.82 -6.48
C ALA A 74 26.05 0.15 -7.08
N LYS A 75 26.44 0.58 -8.28
CA LYS A 75 27.65 0.17 -9.00
C LYS A 75 28.60 1.36 -9.09
N ALA A 76 29.86 1.10 -9.45
CA ALA A 76 30.84 2.17 -9.69
C ALA A 76 30.40 3.18 -10.78
N THR A 77 29.51 2.76 -11.68
CA THR A 77 28.95 3.60 -12.74
C THR A 77 27.60 4.25 -12.38
N THR A 78 27.07 3.98 -11.18
CA THR A 78 25.79 4.56 -10.75
C THR A 78 25.94 6.05 -10.54
N LYS A 79 25.10 6.82 -11.23
CA LYS A 79 25.02 8.27 -11.07
C LYS A 79 24.10 8.60 -9.90
N LYS A 80 24.29 9.77 -9.31
CA LYS A 80 23.40 10.25 -8.25
C LYS A 80 21.98 10.46 -8.78
N SER A 81 21.82 10.88 -10.03
CA SER A 81 20.51 10.98 -10.70
C SER A 81 19.76 9.64 -10.74
N ASP A 82 20.47 8.53 -10.91
CA ASP A 82 19.87 7.19 -10.95
C ASP A 82 19.17 6.86 -9.61
N VAL A 83 19.65 7.42 -8.50
CA VAL A 83 19.03 7.29 -7.17
C VAL A 83 17.68 8.02 -7.13
N GLY A 84 17.62 9.24 -7.67
CA GLY A 84 16.38 10.02 -7.77
C GLY A 84 15.36 9.39 -8.71
N GLU A 85 15.81 8.81 -9.82
CA GLU A 85 14.97 8.03 -10.74
C GLU A 85 14.40 6.79 -10.07
N TYR A 86 15.22 6.07 -9.29
CA TYR A 86 14.77 4.91 -8.53
C TYR A 86 13.65 5.27 -7.54
N PHE A 87 13.78 6.32 -6.75
CA PHE A 87 12.71 6.77 -5.85
C PHE A 87 11.45 7.21 -6.62
N SER A 88 11.62 7.85 -7.78
CA SER A 88 10.48 8.22 -8.64
C SER A 88 9.73 6.98 -9.16
N SER A 89 10.47 5.94 -9.57
CA SER A 89 9.86 4.68 -10.02
C SER A 89 9.12 3.98 -8.88
N LEU A 90 9.71 3.98 -7.68
CA LEU A 90 9.08 3.40 -6.51
C LEU A 90 7.79 4.13 -6.12
N GLY A 91 7.78 5.47 -6.16
CA GLY A 91 6.57 6.27 -5.92
C GLY A 91 5.45 5.98 -6.94
N ALA A 92 5.80 5.71 -8.20
CA ALA A 92 4.83 5.32 -9.21
C ALA A 92 4.16 3.97 -8.87
N LYS A 93 4.95 2.97 -8.47
CA LYS A 93 4.44 1.64 -8.07
C LYS A 93 3.57 1.68 -6.81
N LEU A 94 3.89 2.55 -5.84
CA LEU A 94 2.98 2.80 -4.71
C LEU A 94 1.62 3.35 -5.17
N GLY A 95 1.64 4.21 -6.20
CA GLY A 95 0.42 4.72 -6.83
C GLY A 95 -0.40 3.63 -7.52
N GLU A 96 0.25 2.71 -8.24
CA GLU A 96 -0.40 1.55 -8.86
C GLU A 96 -1.04 0.63 -7.80
N ALA A 97 -0.32 0.31 -6.73
CA ALA A 97 -0.86 -0.48 -5.63
C ALA A 97 -2.07 0.21 -4.94
N SER A 98 -2.01 1.53 -4.77
CA SER A 98 -3.14 2.32 -4.24
C SER A 98 -4.37 2.27 -5.17
N ALA A 99 -4.17 2.24 -6.49
CA ALA A 99 -5.25 2.09 -7.46
C ALA A 99 -5.87 0.68 -7.44
N GLU A 100 -5.07 -0.39 -7.29
CA GLU A 100 -5.59 -1.76 -7.15
C GLU A 100 -6.43 -1.94 -5.87
N LEU A 101 -6.03 -1.30 -4.77
CA LEU A 101 -6.84 -1.26 -3.55
C LEU A 101 -8.18 -0.55 -3.74
N GLU A 102 -8.22 0.51 -4.55
CA GLU A 102 -9.46 1.20 -4.89
C GLU A 102 -10.42 0.29 -5.68
N VAL A 103 -9.89 -0.50 -6.63
CA VAL A 103 -10.68 -1.50 -7.36
C VAL A 103 -11.26 -2.54 -6.41
N LEU A 104 -10.49 -3.01 -5.42
CA LEU A 104 -10.97 -3.92 -4.39
C LEU A 104 -12.14 -3.32 -3.58
N ALA A 105 -12.04 -2.05 -3.18
CA ALA A 105 -13.13 -1.37 -2.49
C ALA A 105 -14.40 -1.28 -3.35
N GLN A 106 -14.27 -0.92 -4.64
CA GLN A 106 -15.42 -0.81 -5.54
C GLN A 106 -16.10 -2.17 -5.78
N LYS A 107 -15.33 -3.24 -5.97
CA LYS A 107 -15.87 -4.60 -6.12
C LYS A 107 -16.61 -5.08 -4.88
N SER A 108 -16.23 -4.61 -3.69
CA SER A 108 -16.95 -4.91 -2.44
C SER A 108 -18.33 -4.26 -2.33
N GLU A 109 -18.65 -3.28 -3.20
CA GLU A 109 -19.95 -2.60 -3.26
C GLU A 109 -20.90 -3.15 -4.33
N ALA A 110 -20.34 -3.52 -5.48
CA ALA A 110 -21.12 -3.83 -6.68
C ALA A 110 -21.88 -5.17 -6.58
N GLU A 111 -21.45 -6.09 -5.71
CA GLU A 111 -21.92 -7.49 -5.73
C GLU A 111 -22.73 -7.94 -4.51
N GLY A 112 -23.62 -7.06 -4.01
CA GLY A 112 -24.80 -7.52 -3.26
C GLY A 112 -24.53 -8.20 -1.92
N SER A 113 -23.54 -7.74 -1.17
CA SER A 113 -23.46 -8.04 0.27
C SER A 113 -24.63 -7.36 0.97
N GLU A 114 -25.69 -8.12 1.25
CA GLU A 114 -26.70 -7.72 2.24
C GLU A 114 -26.04 -7.40 3.61
N ASP A 115 -24.81 -7.89 3.82
CA ASP A 115 -23.89 -7.49 4.89
C ASP A 115 -23.16 -6.16 4.61
N LYS A 116 -23.91 -5.05 4.69
CA LYS A 116 -23.35 -3.69 4.83
C LYS A 116 -22.15 -3.59 5.78
N PRO A 117 -22.10 -4.30 6.93
CA PRO A 117 -20.95 -4.23 7.83
C PRO A 117 -19.64 -4.72 7.21
N ILE A 118 -19.67 -5.73 6.34
CA ILE A 118 -18.46 -6.30 5.71
C ILE A 118 -17.90 -5.34 4.67
N THR A 119 -18.75 -4.81 3.77
CA THR A 119 -18.33 -3.82 2.76
C THR A 119 -17.75 -2.57 3.42
N LEU A 120 -18.37 -2.08 4.49
CA LEU A 120 -17.83 -0.94 5.26
C LEU A 120 -16.47 -1.26 5.90
N SER A 121 -16.28 -2.50 6.38
CA SER A 121 -15.00 -2.93 6.94
C SER A 121 -13.90 -3.01 5.89
N ILE A 122 -14.20 -3.55 4.70
CA ILE A 122 -13.26 -3.59 3.56
C ILE A 122 -12.87 -2.19 3.12
N LYS A 123 -13.85 -1.29 2.93
CA LYS A 123 -13.58 0.11 2.59
C LYS A 123 -12.70 0.79 3.61
N SER A 124 -13.02 0.65 4.90
CA SER A 124 -12.25 1.27 5.97
C SER A 124 -10.80 0.76 5.98
N ALA A 125 -10.59 -0.54 5.75
CA ALA A 125 -9.25 -1.11 5.64
C ALA A 125 -8.49 -0.58 4.40
N VAL A 126 -9.18 -0.50 3.25
CA VAL A 126 -8.62 0.05 2.01
C VAL A 126 -8.24 1.52 2.17
N GLU A 127 -9.10 2.35 2.76
CA GLU A 127 -8.82 3.77 3.00
C GLU A 127 -7.59 3.97 3.88
N VAL A 128 -7.45 3.19 4.95
CA VAL A 128 -6.28 3.23 5.82
C VAL A 128 -5.02 2.84 5.05
N ALA A 129 -5.07 1.75 4.28
CA ALA A 129 -3.93 1.29 3.48
C ALA A 129 -3.51 2.33 2.44
N LYS A 130 -4.47 2.90 1.69
CA LYS A 130 -4.23 3.98 0.72
C LYS A 130 -3.61 5.21 1.38
N GLY A 131 -4.10 5.63 2.55
CA GLY A 131 -3.53 6.76 3.29
C GLY A 131 -2.06 6.55 3.66
N VAL A 132 -1.67 5.32 4.01
CA VAL A 132 -0.27 4.95 4.23
C VAL A 132 0.54 5.01 2.94
N LEU A 133 0.04 4.41 1.85
CA LEU A 133 0.71 4.42 0.54
C LEU A 133 0.90 5.84 -0.02
N ASP A 134 -0.11 6.70 0.12
CA ASP A 134 -0.06 8.09 -0.34
C ASP A 134 0.95 8.91 0.46
N THR A 135 1.04 8.68 1.78
CA THR A 135 2.06 9.29 2.64
C THR A 135 3.47 8.88 2.18
N LEU A 136 3.69 7.58 2.00
CA LEU A 136 4.97 7.04 1.52
C LEU A 136 5.31 7.59 0.12
N LYS A 137 4.34 7.62 -0.78
CA LYS A 137 4.50 8.18 -2.12
C LYS A 137 4.92 9.65 -2.06
N GLY A 138 4.30 10.47 -1.21
CA GLY A 138 4.68 11.88 -1.04
C GLY A 138 6.12 12.07 -0.55
N HIS A 139 6.59 11.20 0.35
CA HIS A 139 7.99 11.19 0.77
C HIS A 139 8.94 10.86 -0.40
N LEU A 140 8.59 9.86 -1.22
CA LEU A 140 9.38 9.49 -2.39
C LEU A 140 9.35 10.54 -3.50
N GLU A 141 8.21 11.20 -3.72
CA GLU A 141 8.09 12.32 -4.65
C GLU A 141 8.98 13.50 -4.24
N SER A 142 9.15 13.71 -2.92
CA SER A 142 10.10 14.70 -2.42
C SER A 142 11.54 14.33 -2.75
N LEU A 143 11.86 13.05 -2.95
CA LEU A 143 13.17 12.57 -3.41
C LEU A 143 13.30 12.53 -4.94
N LYS A 144 12.23 12.87 -5.68
CA LYS A 144 12.29 12.95 -7.13
C LYS A 144 13.32 14.00 -7.56
N GLY A 145 14.19 13.62 -8.48
CA GLY A 145 15.20 14.51 -9.06
C GLY A 145 16.32 14.90 -8.09
N ILE A 146 16.53 14.15 -7.00
CA ILE A 146 17.79 14.26 -6.25
C ILE A 146 18.94 13.72 -7.09
N GLY A 147 20.12 14.28 -6.84
CA GLY A 147 21.34 13.86 -7.51
C GLY A 147 21.57 14.56 -8.84
N ASP A 148 22.81 14.51 -9.29
CA ASP A 148 23.30 15.05 -10.55
C ASP A 148 23.87 13.91 -11.40
N SER A 149 24.48 14.24 -12.55
CA SER A 149 25.10 13.27 -13.45
C SER A 149 26.40 12.65 -12.91
N SER A 150 26.85 13.09 -11.73
CA SER A 150 28.09 12.65 -11.11
C SER A 150 27.91 11.29 -10.43
N LEU A 151 28.99 10.52 -10.31
CA LEU A 151 28.93 9.17 -9.76
C LEU A 151 28.69 9.20 -8.25
N VAL A 152 27.97 8.19 -7.76
CA VAL A 152 27.85 7.95 -6.33
C VAL A 152 29.24 7.58 -5.79
N GLY A 153 29.71 8.31 -4.78
CA GLY A 153 31.05 8.11 -4.22
C GLY A 153 32.19 8.68 -5.08
N GLU A 154 31.89 9.53 -6.07
CA GLU A 154 32.91 10.16 -6.91
C GLU A 154 33.94 10.93 -6.08
N VAL A 155 35.23 10.62 -6.31
CA VAL A 155 36.36 11.40 -5.84
C VAL A 155 37.07 11.97 -7.06
N LYS A 156 36.94 13.28 -7.29
CA LYS A 156 37.57 13.94 -8.44
C LYS A 156 39.07 14.04 -8.22
N SER A 157 39.84 13.51 -9.17
CA SER A 157 41.31 13.51 -9.16
C SER A 157 41.91 14.93 -9.10
N ASP A 158 41.17 15.90 -9.64
CA ASP A 158 41.64 17.28 -9.81
C ASP A 158 41.43 18.13 -8.54
N ASN A 159 40.62 17.61 -7.60
CA ASN A 159 40.32 18.27 -6.35
C ASN A 159 41.43 18.00 -5.33
N LYS A 160 42.30 18.99 -5.13
CA LYS A 160 43.33 18.95 -4.08
C LYS A 160 42.74 19.02 -2.65
N GLN A 161 41.45 19.33 -2.52
CA GLN A 161 40.71 19.50 -1.26
C GLN A 161 39.29 18.95 -1.41
N GLY A 162 38.68 18.49 -0.32
CA GLY A 162 37.30 18.00 -0.31
C GLY A 162 36.28 19.09 -0.71
N VAL A 163 35.23 18.70 -1.42
CA VAL A 163 34.12 19.60 -1.77
C VAL A 163 33.07 19.54 -0.68
N ALA A 164 32.60 20.71 -0.23
CA ALA A 164 31.49 20.78 0.70
C ALA A 164 30.22 20.18 0.08
N VAL A 165 29.47 19.41 0.86
CA VAL A 165 28.20 18.84 0.41
C VAL A 165 27.16 19.95 0.23
N ASN A 166 26.26 19.77 -0.74
CA ASN A 166 25.08 20.61 -0.85
C ASN A 166 24.15 20.36 0.35
N THR A 167 24.14 21.30 1.29
CA THR A 167 23.42 21.16 2.56
C THR A 167 21.90 21.25 2.37
N ASP A 168 21.42 21.99 1.37
CA ASP A 168 19.99 22.11 1.09
C ASP A 168 19.43 20.80 0.53
N VAL A 169 20.17 20.16 -0.36
CA VAL A 169 19.84 18.80 -0.85
C VAL A 169 19.85 17.80 0.30
N LEU A 170 20.85 17.87 1.19
CA LEU A 170 20.94 16.95 2.33
C LEU A 170 19.75 17.11 3.30
N LYS A 171 19.35 18.34 3.61
CA LYS A 171 18.17 18.62 4.45
C LYS A 171 16.89 18.10 3.80
N LYS A 172 16.74 18.29 2.48
CA LYS A 172 15.60 17.77 1.71
C LYS A 172 15.52 16.25 1.78
N VAL A 173 16.64 15.55 1.57
CA VAL A 173 16.70 14.09 1.69
C VAL A 173 16.38 13.65 3.11
N HIS A 174 16.98 14.28 4.12
CA HIS A 174 16.71 13.97 5.53
C HIS A 174 15.22 14.10 5.86
N HIS A 175 14.60 15.24 5.53
CA HIS A 175 13.19 15.47 5.83
C HIS A 175 12.27 14.44 5.16
N ALA A 176 12.53 14.12 3.89
CA ALA A 176 11.75 13.11 3.17
C ALA A 176 11.89 11.70 3.77
N LEU A 177 13.07 11.34 4.31
CA LEU A 177 13.31 10.01 4.89
C LEU A 177 12.80 9.88 6.33
N THR A 178 12.71 10.99 7.08
CA THR A 178 12.22 10.94 8.47
C THR A 178 10.70 11.11 8.60
N GLY A 179 10.06 11.68 7.57
CA GLY A 179 8.68 12.17 7.67
C GLY A 179 8.61 13.48 8.43
#